data_AF-A0A924M290-F1
#
_entry.id   AF-A0A924M290-F1
#
_cell.length_a   1.000
_cell.length_b   1.000
_cell.length_c   1.000
_cell.angle_alpha   90.00
_cell.angle_beta   90.00
_cell.angle_gamma   90.00
#
_symmetry.space_group_name_H-M   'P 1'
#
loop_
_entity.id
_entity.type
_entity.pdbx_description
1 polymer ?
#
loop_
_entity_poly.entity_id
_entity_poly.type
_entity_poly.pdbx_seq_one_letter_code
_entity_poly.pdbx_strand_id
1 'polypeptide(L)'
;MTIDTNIPSAITNTTADTAASAAPLLDSSASPHRPATPLRDAAHLATGRVRLIRRSGHVVKWNATKITVAVRAALAAQGSGADAEVHVEYSALRDGSMEVGAAAGVDTVADVATQVAQSVTARAHALGTSYVPIELVQDLVQDELLLAGHAAVAERYIAHRVERSAARVAAQAEAVALKAADNDRGDSTSAAVDRSVASEPLVIIEEDGTETRWTGVDLRERVRFAQTGLTLADTADTIVRELRRSLTSGMSRRDLQRLIVLNAKSLVERDAEYSHFAGRLLLTYIYEETLAWDIERDGIAALPAAHR
;
A
#
# COMPACT_ATOMS: atom_id res chain seq x y z
N MET A 1 -11.17 12.63 72.86
CA MET A 1 -10.11 13.64 73.09
C MET A 1 -9.21 13.61 71.85
N THR A 2 -9.53 14.27 70.75
CA THR A 2 -10.37 15.48 70.57
C THR A 2 -9.78 16.68 71.30
N ILE A 3 -9.07 17.54 70.59
CA ILE A 3 -9.35 18.99 70.46
C ILE A 3 -8.99 19.39 69.02
N ASP A 4 -9.76 20.38 68.56
CA ASP A 4 -9.72 21.24 67.37
C ASP A 4 -8.38 21.70 66.77
N THR A 5 -8.31 22.46 65.67
CA THR A 5 -9.11 22.72 64.42
C THR A 5 -8.43 23.94 63.74
N ASN A 6 -8.68 24.13 62.45
CA ASN A 6 -8.67 25.41 61.72
C ASN A 6 -7.41 25.82 60.94
N ILE A 7 -7.69 26.34 59.75
CA ILE A 7 -6.81 27.02 58.79
C ILE A 7 -7.16 28.52 58.84
N PRO A 8 -6.22 29.43 58.53
CA PRO A 8 -6.61 30.69 57.90
C PRO A 8 -5.87 30.93 56.57
N SER A 9 -6.64 31.11 55.50
CA SER A 9 -6.14 31.54 54.19
C SER A 9 -6.24 33.06 54.05
N ALA A 10 -5.16 33.77 53.68
CA ALA A 10 -5.21 35.20 53.35
C ALA A 10 -4.04 35.69 52.46
N ILE A 11 -4.37 36.25 51.28
CA ILE A 11 -3.91 37.53 50.66
C ILE A 11 -2.61 38.18 51.21
N THR A 12 -1.65 38.73 50.42
CA THR A 12 -1.79 39.64 49.26
C THR A 12 -0.62 39.63 48.24
N ASN A 13 -0.87 40.17 47.03
CA ASN A 13 0.09 40.50 45.95
C ASN A 13 1.25 41.44 46.36
N THR A 14 2.33 41.53 45.54
CA THR A 14 2.71 42.76 44.77
C THR A 14 3.97 42.56 43.89
N THR A 15 3.94 43.19 42.71
CA THR A 15 4.81 43.24 41.51
C THR A 15 6.35 43.41 41.64
N ALA A 16 7.09 42.67 40.78
CA ALA A 16 8.02 43.17 39.73
C ALA A 16 8.44 41.95 38.84
N ASP A 17 8.35 41.95 37.51
CA ASP A 17 9.21 42.63 36.51
C ASP A 17 10.69 42.21 36.60
N THR A 18 11.40 41.80 35.52
CA THR A 18 11.15 41.71 34.05
C THR A 18 11.88 40.43 33.53
N ALA A 19 11.86 39.88 32.30
CA ALA A 19 11.43 40.34 30.97
C ALA A 19 11.08 39.16 29.99
N ALA A 20 11.14 39.43 28.68
CA ALA A 20 10.59 38.66 27.55
C ALA A 20 11.50 37.61 26.87
N SER A 21 10.86 36.58 26.29
CA SER A 21 11.09 36.16 24.89
C SER A 21 9.83 35.46 24.35
N ALA A 22 9.56 35.53 23.04
CA ALA A 22 8.29 35.10 22.44
C ALA A 22 8.42 33.83 21.58
N ALA A 23 7.39 32.98 21.62
CA ALA A 23 7.22 31.83 20.73
C ALA A 23 5.78 31.81 20.17
N PRO A 24 5.56 31.79 18.85
CA PRO A 24 4.23 31.70 18.26
C PRO A 24 3.73 30.25 18.24
N LEU A 25 2.43 30.07 18.46
CA LEU A 25 1.71 28.82 18.24
C LEU A 25 1.46 28.63 16.74
N LEU A 26 1.71 27.42 16.22
CA LEU A 26 1.13 26.96 14.95
C LEU A 26 0.69 25.50 15.05
N ASP A 27 -0.46 25.25 14.43
CA ASP A 27 -1.09 23.94 14.21
C ASP A 27 -0.37 23.16 13.09
N SER A 28 -0.40 21.82 13.18
CA SER A 28 -0.25 20.93 12.02
C SER A 28 -0.70 19.50 12.36
N SER A 29 -1.67 19.00 11.61
CA SER A 29 -2.17 17.62 11.71
C SER A 29 -1.14 16.60 11.20
N ALA A 30 -0.92 15.53 11.98
CA ALA A 30 -0.06 14.42 11.57
C ALA A 30 -0.76 13.56 10.50
N SER A 31 -0.18 13.48 9.29
CA SER A 31 -0.71 12.70 8.18
C SER A 31 0.17 11.46 7.89
N PRO A 32 -0.41 10.25 7.70
CA PRO A 32 0.35 9.01 7.70
C PRO A 32 1.00 8.64 6.35
N HIS A 33 2.19 8.04 6.45
CA HIS A 33 2.81 7.11 5.49
C HIS A 33 3.02 7.58 4.04
N ARG A 34 4.13 8.29 3.80
CA ARG A 34 4.69 8.56 2.46
C ARG A 34 5.76 7.50 2.10
N PRO A 35 5.59 6.66 1.06
CA PRO A 35 6.63 5.74 0.60
C PRO A 35 7.79 6.50 -0.07
N ALA A 36 8.99 5.94 0.02
CA ALA A 36 10.19 6.49 -0.63
C ALA A 36 10.16 6.22 -2.14
N THR A 37 10.57 7.20 -2.95
CA THR A 37 10.58 7.12 -4.42
C THR A 37 11.98 6.74 -4.92
N PRO A 38 12.13 5.78 -5.85
CA PRO A 38 13.43 5.40 -6.38
C PRO A 38 14.07 6.51 -7.23
N LEU A 39 15.41 6.55 -7.27
CA LEU A 39 16.18 7.72 -7.71
C LEU A 39 16.10 8.06 -9.22
N ARG A 40 15.42 7.23 -10.04
CA ARG A 40 15.21 7.49 -11.48
C ARG A 40 14.27 8.69 -11.76
N ASP A 41 13.54 9.19 -10.76
CA ASP A 41 12.47 10.19 -10.94
C ASP A 41 12.87 11.67 -10.72
N ALA A 42 14.15 11.99 -10.53
CA ALA A 42 14.62 13.36 -10.32
C ALA A 42 14.20 14.34 -11.43
N ALA A 43 14.26 13.91 -12.69
CA ALA A 43 13.80 14.70 -13.84
C ALA A 43 12.26 14.85 -13.91
N HIS A 44 11.52 14.03 -13.16
CA HIS A 44 10.06 13.96 -13.24
C HIS A 44 9.35 14.86 -12.22
N LEU A 45 9.90 14.92 -11.00
CA LEU A 45 9.54 15.87 -9.95
C LEU A 45 9.51 17.33 -10.46
N ALA A 46 10.44 17.70 -11.34
CA ALA A 46 10.54 19.04 -11.93
C ALA A 46 9.37 19.45 -12.84
N THR A 47 8.47 18.53 -13.22
CA THR A 47 7.44 18.80 -14.25
C THR A 47 6.05 19.16 -13.72
N GLY A 48 5.79 18.99 -12.42
CA GLY A 48 4.47 19.22 -11.80
C GLY A 48 3.33 18.32 -12.31
N ARG A 49 3.64 17.31 -13.14
CA ARG A 49 2.65 16.44 -13.80
C ARG A 49 2.38 15.19 -12.97
N VAL A 50 1.22 15.17 -12.32
CA VAL A 50 0.69 14.00 -11.61
C VAL A 50 0.65 12.76 -12.52
N ARG A 51 1.04 11.61 -11.97
CA ARG A 51 0.89 10.29 -12.57
C ARG A 51 0.11 9.34 -11.66
N LEU A 52 -0.58 8.38 -12.27
CA LEU A 52 -1.36 7.35 -11.60
C LEU A 52 -0.51 6.09 -11.39
N ILE A 53 -0.55 5.50 -10.19
CA ILE A 53 -0.04 4.13 -9.96
C ILE A 53 -1.23 3.16 -9.98
N ARG A 54 -1.24 2.18 -10.89
CA ARG A 54 -2.26 1.11 -10.94
C ARG A 54 -2.01 0.09 -9.83
N ARG A 55 -3.05 -0.66 -9.41
CA ARG A 55 -2.97 -1.80 -8.46
C ARG A 55 -1.91 -2.86 -8.83
N SER A 56 -1.44 -2.90 -10.08
CA SER A 56 -0.40 -3.79 -10.59
C SER A 56 1.00 -3.14 -10.59
N GLY A 57 1.24 -2.12 -9.77
CA GLY A 57 2.49 -1.34 -9.72
C GLY A 57 2.75 -0.41 -10.91
N HIS A 58 2.19 -0.72 -12.09
CA HIS A 58 2.46 0.03 -13.33
C HIS A 58 2.01 1.50 -13.25
N VAL A 59 2.94 2.41 -13.55
CA VAL A 59 2.75 3.86 -13.59
C VAL A 59 2.12 4.29 -14.92
N VAL A 60 1.10 5.13 -14.89
CA VAL A 60 0.38 5.62 -16.08
C VAL A 60 0.26 7.16 -16.02
N LYS A 61 0.26 7.83 -17.18
CA LYS A 61 -0.02 9.28 -17.25
C LYS A 61 -1.45 9.57 -16.74
N TRP A 62 -1.63 10.65 -15.97
CA TRP A 62 -2.97 11.08 -15.54
C TRP A 62 -3.89 11.32 -16.76
N ASN A 63 -5.15 10.88 -16.65
CA ASN A 63 -6.16 10.99 -17.69
C ASN A 63 -7.54 11.20 -17.06
N ALA A 64 -8.01 12.44 -17.06
CA ALA A 64 -9.32 12.80 -16.48
C ALA A 64 -10.49 12.16 -17.24
N THR A 65 -10.38 11.95 -18.57
CA THR A 65 -11.44 11.34 -19.39
C THR A 65 -11.83 9.94 -18.91
N LYS A 66 -10.88 9.13 -18.40
CA LYS A 66 -11.17 7.83 -17.79
C LYS A 66 -11.96 7.96 -16.48
N ILE A 67 -11.80 9.05 -15.73
CA ILE A 67 -12.62 9.37 -14.55
C ILE A 67 -14.02 9.78 -15.01
N THR A 68 -14.14 10.73 -15.95
CA THR A 68 -15.42 11.16 -16.52
C THR A 68 -16.26 9.99 -17.04
N VAL A 69 -15.67 9.08 -17.81
CA VAL A 69 -16.36 7.89 -18.35
C VAL A 69 -16.84 6.96 -17.23
N ALA A 70 -16.04 6.74 -16.19
CA ALA A 70 -16.42 5.89 -15.06
C ALA A 70 -17.54 6.51 -14.21
N VAL A 71 -17.46 7.81 -13.92
CA VAL A 71 -18.48 8.55 -13.14
C VAL A 71 -19.78 8.64 -13.94
N ARG A 72 -19.72 8.95 -15.24
CA ARG A 72 -20.90 8.97 -16.13
C ARG A 72 -21.60 7.62 -16.20
N ALA A 73 -20.85 6.52 -16.24
CA ALA A 73 -21.41 5.17 -16.21
C ALA A 73 -22.09 4.85 -14.85
N ALA A 74 -21.49 5.28 -13.72
CA ALA A 74 -22.08 5.09 -12.40
C ALA A 74 -23.38 5.89 -12.21
N LEU A 75 -23.42 7.15 -12.68
CA LEU A 75 -24.63 8.00 -12.68
C LEU A 75 -25.73 7.43 -13.58
N ALA A 76 -25.40 7.01 -14.80
CA ALA A 76 -26.35 6.41 -15.73
C ALA A 76 -26.97 5.12 -15.17
N ALA A 77 -26.17 4.29 -14.47
CA ALA A 77 -26.63 3.08 -13.81
C ALA A 77 -27.53 3.31 -12.57
N GLN A 78 -27.78 4.57 -12.18
CA GLN A 78 -28.83 4.95 -11.22
C GLN A 78 -30.09 5.51 -11.90
N GLY A 79 -29.98 6.10 -13.10
CA GLY A 79 -31.14 6.57 -13.86
C GLY A 79 -32.00 5.44 -14.45
N SER A 80 -31.36 4.33 -14.84
CA SER A 80 -32.04 3.14 -15.38
C SER A 80 -32.43 2.16 -14.27
N GLY A 81 -33.69 2.19 -13.86
CA GLY A 81 -34.24 1.24 -12.88
C GLY A 81 -34.45 -0.16 -13.45
N ALA A 82 -34.01 -1.18 -12.69
CA ALA A 82 -34.27 -2.62 -12.83
C ALA A 82 -33.94 -3.32 -14.18
N ASP A 83 -34.61 -2.95 -15.27
CA ASP A 83 -34.88 -3.86 -16.40
C ASP A 83 -34.20 -3.43 -17.72
N ALA A 84 -32.87 -3.30 -17.73
CA ALA A 84 -32.10 -3.04 -18.96
C ALA A 84 -30.74 -3.76 -18.98
N GLU A 85 -30.52 -4.59 -20.00
CA GLU A 85 -29.25 -5.27 -20.27
C GLU A 85 -28.23 -4.30 -20.89
N VAL A 86 -27.42 -3.64 -20.05
CA VAL A 86 -26.45 -2.64 -20.51
C VAL A 86 -25.21 -3.30 -21.13
N HIS A 87 -25.30 -3.62 -22.41
CA HIS A 87 -24.17 -4.05 -23.23
C HIS A 87 -23.22 -2.86 -23.47
N VAL A 88 -22.11 -2.80 -22.73
CA VAL A 88 -21.11 -1.71 -22.87
C VAL A 88 -20.23 -1.96 -24.08
N GLU A 89 -20.75 -1.67 -25.27
CA GLU A 89 -19.98 -1.76 -26.51
C GLU A 89 -18.83 -0.74 -26.53
N TYR A 90 -17.60 -1.22 -26.78
CA TYR A 90 -16.36 -0.44 -26.64
C TYR A 90 -15.63 -0.25 -27.98
N SER A 91 -16.38 -0.04 -29.07
CA SER A 91 -15.91 -0.13 -30.47
C SER A 91 -15.86 1.21 -31.24
N ALA A 92 -16.38 2.32 -30.68
CA ALA A 92 -16.61 3.58 -31.39
C ALA A 92 -15.54 4.67 -31.18
N LEU A 93 -14.24 4.35 -31.35
CA LEU A 93 -13.15 5.34 -31.37
C LEU A 93 -12.35 5.28 -32.69
N ARG A 94 -13.06 5.17 -33.82
CA ARG A 94 -12.47 5.24 -35.17
C ARG A 94 -13.48 5.69 -36.24
N ASP A 95 -13.93 6.94 -36.16
CA ASP A 95 -13.66 7.90 -37.24
C ASP A 95 -13.70 9.34 -36.71
N GLY A 96 -13.08 10.28 -37.43
CA GLY A 96 -12.98 11.68 -37.06
C GLY A 96 -13.93 12.56 -37.89
N SER A 97 -15.24 12.49 -37.64
CA SER A 97 -16.23 13.34 -38.33
C SER A 97 -17.56 13.49 -37.58
N MET A 98 -18.30 14.54 -37.98
CA MET A 98 -19.68 14.92 -37.63
C MET A 98 -19.99 15.56 -36.25
N GLU A 99 -20.24 16.87 -36.35
CA GLU A 99 -21.47 17.56 -35.93
C GLU A 99 -21.90 17.54 -34.45
N VAL A 100 -21.67 18.70 -33.80
CA VAL A 100 -22.33 19.09 -32.54
C VAL A 100 -23.75 19.60 -32.84
N GLY A 101 -24.69 18.67 -32.98
CA GLY A 101 -26.12 18.99 -33.07
C GLY A 101 -26.67 19.42 -31.71
N ALA A 102 -26.91 20.72 -31.51
CA ALA A 102 -27.37 21.25 -30.24
C ALA A 102 -28.84 20.93 -29.96
N ALA A 103 -29.10 20.08 -28.95
CA ALA A 103 -30.43 19.78 -28.43
C ALA A 103 -30.54 20.21 -26.96
N ALA A 104 -31.13 21.38 -26.70
CA ALA A 104 -31.19 21.94 -25.36
C ALA A 104 -32.20 21.20 -24.45
N GLY A 105 -31.73 20.23 -23.67
CA GLY A 105 -32.54 19.57 -22.64
C GLY A 105 -31.93 18.30 -22.05
N VAL A 106 -31.43 18.39 -20.80
CA VAL A 106 -31.01 17.25 -19.94
C VAL A 106 -29.66 16.59 -20.30
N ASP A 107 -28.59 17.38 -20.48
CA ASP A 107 -27.19 16.89 -20.48
C ASP A 107 -26.60 16.64 -19.06
N THR A 108 -27.38 16.89 -18.01
CA THR A 108 -26.96 16.96 -16.59
C THR A 108 -25.97 15.88 -16.11
N VAL A 109 -26.13 14.63 -16.52
CA VAL A 109 -25.26 13.51 -16.11
C VAL A 109 -23.85 13.60 -16.73
N ALA A 110 -23.72 14.14 -17.94
CA ALA A 110 -22.44 14.36 -18.59
C ALA A 110 -21.69 15.56 -17.97
N ASP A 111 -22.42 16.62 -17.63
CA ASP A 111 -21.87 17.81 -16.97
C ASP A 111 -21.36 17.48 -15.56
N VAL A 112 -22.19 16.82 -14.72
CA VAL A 112 -21.79 16.37 -13.38
C VAL A 112 -20.57 15.45 -13.44
N ALA A 113 -20.54 14.47 -14.35
CA ALA A 113 -19.39 13.58 -14.50
C ALA A 113 -18.12 14.32 -14.93
N THR A 114 -18.25 15.43 -15.65
CA THR A 114 -17.14 16.30 -16.05
C THR A 114 -16.67 17.17 -14.88
N GLN A 115 -17.59 17.78 -14.13
CA GLN A 115 -17.30 18.58 -12.94
C GLN A 115 -16.62 17.76 -11.84
N VAL A 116 -17.10 16.53 -11.58
CA VAL A 116 -16.45 15.59 -10.64
C VAL A 116 -15.04 15.24 -11.12
N ALA A 117 -14.85 14.90 -12.40
CA ALA A 117 -13.53 14.56 -12.93
C ALA A 117 -12.53 15.74 -12.90
N GLN A 118 -13.02 16.98 -13.08
CA GLN A 118 -12.23 18.20 -12.91
C GLN A 118 -11.84 18.41 -11.44
N SER A 119 -12.79 18.26 -10.51
CA SER A 119 -12.58 18.48 -9.06
C SER A 119 -11.64 17.43 -8.45
N VAL A 120 -11.79 16.15 -8.81
CA VAL A 120 -10.84 15.08 -8.48
C VAL A 120 -9.45 15.38 -9.05
N THR A 121 -9.35 15.90 -10.29
CA THR A 121 -8.06 16.29 -10.88
C THR A 121 -7.42 17.46 -10.12
N ALA A 122 -8.20 18.49 -9.78
CA ALA A 122 -7.72 19.63 -8.99
C ALA A 122 -7.20 19.19 -7.61
N ARG A 123 -7.96 18.36 -6.88
CA ARG A 123 -7.51 17.79 -5.60
C ARG A 123 -6.27 16.90 -5.75
N ALA A 124 -6.20 16.06 -6.78
CA ALA A 124 -5.03 15.22 -7.06
C ALA A 124 -3.75 16.03 -7.35
N HIS A 125 -3.87 17.22 -7.96
CA HIS A 125 -2.77 18.17 -8.11
C HIS A 125 -2.46 18.93 -6.80
N ALA A 126 -3.48 19.32 -6.04
CA ALA A 126 -3.33 20.06 -4.78
C ALA A 126 -2.64 19.25 -3.66
N LEU A 127 -2.69 17.92 -3.72
CA LEU A 127 -1.93 17.02 -2.82
C LEU A 127 -0.40 17.16 -2.95
N GLY A 128 0.12 17.81 -3.99
CA GLY A 128 1.56 18.01 -4.21
C GLY A 128 2.35 16.74 -4.53
N THR A 129 1.71 15.57 -4.54
CA THR A 129 2.32 14.27 -4.84
C THR A 129 2.44 14.05 -6.35
N SER A 130 3.66 13.83 -6.85
CA SER A 130 3.89 13.45 -8.26
C SER A 130 3.22 12.12 -8.65
N TYR A 131 2.95 11.27 -7.66
CA TYR A 131 2.32 9.96 -7.83
C TYR A 131 1.09 9.82 -6.94
N VAL A 132 -0.03 9.44 -7.54
CA VAL A 132 -1.30 9.17 -6.86
C VAL A 132 -1.69 7.71 -7.10
N PRO A 133 -1.85 6.87 -6.06
CA PRO A 133 -2.32 5.50 -6.22
C PRO A 133 -3.79 5.48 -6.65
N ILE A 134 -4.17 4.51 -7.49
CA ILE A 134 -5.54 4.41 -8.02
C ILE A 134 -6.62 4.32 -6.93
N GLU A 135 -6.33 3.77 -5.75
CA GLU A 135 -7.29 3.73 -4.65
C GLU A 135 -7.65 5.14 -4.15
N LEU A 136 -6.64 6.01 -3.97
CA LEU A 136 -6.84 7.40 -3.57
C LEU A 136 -7.64 8.19 -4.62
N VAL A 137 -7.54 7.85 -5.92
CA VAL A 137 -8.42 8.43 -6.95
C VAL A 137 -9.86 7.93 -6.80
N GLN A 138 -10.08 6.69 -6.37
CA GLN A 138 -11.42 6.17 -6.09
C GLN A 138 -12.02 6.81 -4.83
N ASP A 139 -11.22 7.05 -3.80
CA ASP A 139 -11.65 7.74 -2.57
C ASP A 139 -11.99 9.21 -2.89
N LEU A 140 -11.14 9.92 -3.66
CA LEU A 140 -11.47 11.27 -4.15
C LEU A 140 -12.76 11.30 -5.00
N VAL A 141 -13.01 10.28 -5.84
CA VAL A 141 -14.28 10.18 -6.60
C VAL A 141 -15.48 9.95 -5.66
N GLN A 142 -15.32 9.21 -4.56
CA GLN A 142 -16.37 9.02 -3.56
C GLN A 142 -16.69 10.33 -2.83
N ASP A 143 -15.66 11.04 -2.36
CA ASP A 143 -15.82 12.36 -1.73
C ASP A 143 -16.57 13.35 -2.63
N GLU A 144 -16.15 13.49 -3.90
CA GLU A 144 -16.77 14.45 -4.82
C GLU A 144 -18.21 14.06 -5.19
N LEU A 145 -18.53 12.76 -5.28
CA LEU A 145 -19.91 12.29 -5.48
C LEU A 145 -20.80 12.59 -4.26
N LEU A 146 -20.27 12.45 -3.05
CA LEU A 146 -20.96 12.81 -1.81
C LEU A 146 -21.17 14.32 -1.71
N LEU A 147 -20.14 15.11 -2.01
CA LEU A 147 -20.18 16.58 -1.99
C LEU A 147 -21.14 17.16 -3.05
N ALA A 148 -21.24 16.52 -4.21
CA ALA A 148 -22.23 16.85 -5.24
C ALA A 148 -23.66 16.35 -4.92
N GLY A 149 -23.90 15.75 -3.76
CA GLY A 149 -25.21 15.27 -3.32
C GLY A 149 -25.64 13.92 -3.90
N HIS A 150 -24.80 13.25 -4.69
CA HIS A 150 -25.08 11.97 -5.33
C HIS A 150 -24.82 10.76 -4.41
N ALA A 151 -25.32 10.82 -3.17
CA ALA A 151 -25.04 9.85 -2.12
C ALA A 151 -25.36 8.39 -2.50
N ALA A 152 -26.49 8.14 -3.17
CA ALA A 152 -26.86 6.79 -3.63
C ALA A 152 -25.93 6.24 -4.74
N VAL A 153 -25.30 7.12 -5.53
CA VAL A 153 -24.26 6.70 -6.50
C VAL A 153 -23.00 6.29 -5.75
N ALA A 154 -22.61 7.07 -4.74
CA ALA A 154 -21.46 6.76 -3.89
C ALA A 154 -21.66 5.44 -3.11
N GLU A 155 -22.86 5.21 -2.55
CA GLU A 155 -23.22 3.97 -1.86
C GLU A 155 -23.14 2.75 -2.81
N ARG A 156 -23.80 2.82 -3.98
CA ARG A 156 -23.74 1.74 -5.00
C ARG A 156 -22.31 1.50 -5.50
N TYR A 157 -21.51 2.57 -5.62
CA TYR A 157 -20.11 2.49 -5.99
C TYR A 157 -19.24 1.86 -4.90
N ILE A 158 -19.50 2.13 -3.62
CA ILE A 158 -18.85 1.46 -2.47
C ILE A 158 -19.21 -0.03 -2.47
N ALA A 159 -20.49 -0.39 -2.61
CA ALA A 159 -20.95 -1.79 -2.65
C ALA A 159 -20.25 -2.58 -3.78
N HIS A 160 -20.25 -2.04 -5.01
CA HIS A 160 -19.54 -2.66 -6.14
C HIS A 160 -18.01 -2.64 -5.96
N ARG A 161 -17.42 -1.65 -5.26
CA ARG A 161 -15.98 -1.67 -4.90
C ARG A 161 -15.66 -2.82 -3.96
N VAL A 162 -16.50 -3.07 -2.96
CA VAL A 162 -16.37 -4.19 -2.00
C VAL A 162 -16.55 -5.53 -2.71
N GLU A 163 -17.63 -5.71 -3.47
CA GLU A 163 -17.90 -6.92 -4.26
C GLU A 163 -16.73 -7.26 -5.20
N ARG A 164 -16.27 -6.28 -6.00
CA ARG A 164 -15.11 -6.47 -6.88
C ARG A 164 -13.80 -6.68 -6.13
N SER A 165 -13.70 -6.30 -4.87
CA SER A 165 -12.53 -6.62 -4.02
C SER A 165 -12.58 -8.08 -3.55
N ALA A 166 -13.73 -8.54 -3.06
CA ALA A 166 -13.96 -9.94 -2.68
C ALA A 166 -13.77 -10.88 -3.88
N ALA A 167 -14.33 -10.55 -5.05
CA ALA A 167 -14.17 -11.32 -6.28
C ALA A 167 -12.70 -11.40 -6.75
N ARG A 168 -11.86 -10.38 -6.48
CA ARG A 168 -10.41 -10.46 -6.75
C ARG A 168 -9.69 -11.37 -5.76
N VAL A 169 -10.03 -11.31 -4.47
CA VAL A 169 -9.46 -12.21 -3.45
C VAL A 169 -9.85 -13.66 -3.73
N ALA A 170 -11.11 -13.91 -4.10
CA ALA A 170 -11.60 -15.22 -4.53
C ALA A 170 -10.88 -15.72 -5.78
N ALA A 171 -10.83 -14.94 -6.87
CA ALA A 171 -10.12 -15.33 -8.09
C ALA A 171 -8.62 -15.55 -7.87
N GLN A 172 -7.99 -14.83 -6.93
CA GLN A 172 -6.59 -15.03 -6.56
C GLN A 172 -6.40 -16.32 -5.74
N ALA A 173 -7.34 -16.67 -4.86
CA ALA A 173 -7.36 -17.95 -4.14
C ALA A 173 -7.63 -19.14 -5.09
N GLU A 174 -8.58 -19.00 -6.02
CA GLU A 174 -8.86 -20.00 -7.07
C GLU A 174 -7.67 -20.20 -8.01
N ALA A 175 -6.99 -19.13 -8.42
CA ALA A 175 -5.77 -19.22 -9.22
C ALA A 175 -4.62 -19.93 -8.46
N VAL A 176 -4.54 -19.78 -7.13
CA VAL A 176 -3.61 -20.53 -6.28
C VAL A 176 -4.03 -22.00 -6.17
N ALA A 177 -5.32 -22.30 -5.99
CA ALA A 177 -5.84 -23.67 -5.92
C ALA A 177 -5.65 -24.44 -7.23
N LEU A 178 -5.90 -23.81 -8.38
CA LEU A 178 -5.66 -24.38 -9.71
C LEU A 178 -4.17 -24.66 -9.95
N LYS A 179 -3.28 -23.73 -9.57
CA LYS A 179 -1.81 -23.94 -9.62
C LYS A 179 -1.35 -25.07 -8.69
N ALA A 180 -2.01 -25.28 -7.54
CA ALA A 180 -1.71 -26.39 -6.65
C ALA A 180 -2.12 -27.75 -7.27
N ALA A 181 -3.30 -27.81 -7.91
CA ALA A 181 -3.81 -29.05 -8.52
C ALA A 181 -3.00 -29.53 -9.74
N ASP A 182 -2.39 -28.61 -10.50
CA ASP A 182 -1.56 -28.98 -11.66
C ASP A 182 -0.17 -29.52 -11.25
N ASN A 183 0.29 -29.17 -10.05
CA ASN A 183 1.60 -29.56 -9.51
C ASN A 183 1.63 -31.02 -9.00
N ASP A 184 0.45 -31.64 -8.83
CA ASP A 184 0.28 -32.99 -8.24
C ASP A 184 0.43 -34.15 -9.27
N ARG A 185 0.69 -33.82 -10.54
CA ARG A 185 0.99 -34.81 -11.60
C ARG A 185 2.49 -34.92 -11.96
N GLY A 186 3.35 -34.19 -11.24
CA GLY A 186 4.76 -33.99 -11.58
C GLY A 186 5.77 -34.82 -10.78
N ASP A 187 5.82 -36.12 -11.07
CA ASP A 187 6.86 -37.10 -10.70
C ASP A 187 7.14 -37.36 -9.19
N SER A 188 7.53 -38.61 -8.87
CA SER A 188 7.73 -39.12 -7.51
C SER A 188 9.16 -39.55 -7.25
N THR A 189 9.99 -38.67 -6.70
CA THR A 189 11.18 -39.09 -5.93
C THR A 189 11.60 -38.08 -4.85
N SER A 190 11.48 -38.48 -3.58
CA SER A 190 12.30 -38.04 -2.44
C SER A 190 12.61 -36.54 -2.25
N ALA A 191 11.59 -35.66 -2.21
CA ALA A 191 11.75 -34.25 -1.78
C ALA A 191 10.54 -33.67 -1.02
N ALA A 192 9.77 -34.51 -0.33
CA ALA A 192 8.43 -34.19 0.17
C ALA A 192 8.40 -33.49 1.56
N VAL A 193 8.87 -32.23 1.64
CA VAL A 193 8.61 -31.34 2.80
C VAL A 193 8.29 -29.88 2.39
N ASP A 194 9.15 -29.21 1.62
CA ASP A 194 9.13 -27.73 1.45
C ASP A 194 8.48 -27.23 0.14
N ARG A 195 7.26 -27.68 -0.21
CA ARG A 195 6.55 -27.23 -1.45
C ARG A 195 5.19 -26.54 -1.26
N SER A 196 4.67 -26.44 -0.04
CA SER A 196 3.32 -25.89 0.23
C SER A 196 3.19 -24.37 0.14
N VAL A 197 4.31 -23.61 0.16
CA VAL A 197 4.31 -22.13 0.13
C VAL A 197 5.21 -21.58 -0.98
N ALA A 198 5.12 -22.16 -2.18
CA ALA A 198 5.79 -21.70 -3.41
C ALA A 198 5.22 -20.34 -3.90
N SER A 199 5.49 -19.29 -3.12
CA SER A 199 5.11 -17.90 -3.41
C SER A 199 5.83 -17.40 -4.66
N GLU A 200 5.12 -16.70 -5.55
CA GLU A 200 5.65 -16.31 -6.85
C GLU A 200 6.98 -15.53 -6.74
N PRO A 201 7.98 -15.84 -7.59
CA PRO A 201 9.28 -15.19 -7.52
C PRO A 201 9.17 -13.72 -7.94
N LEU A 202 9.71 -12.83 -7.12
CA LEU A 202 9.74 -11.40 -7.42
C LEU A 202 10.97 -11.08 -8.27
N VAL A 203 10.84 -10.18 -9.25
CA VAL A 203 12.02 -9.57 -9.88
C VAL A 203 12.53 -8.48 -8.95
N ILE A 204 13.82 -8.54 -8.63
CA ILE A 204 14.52 -7.56 -7.78
C ILE A 204 15.61 -6.91 -8.61
N ILE A 205 15.74 -5.60 -8.48
CA ILE A 205 16.81 -4.82 -9.12
C ILE A 205 18.01 -4.77 -8.17
N GLU A 206 19.12 -5.32 -8.62
CA GLU A 206 20.40 -5.31 -7.89
C GLU A 206 21.12 -3.95 -8.04
N GLU A 207 22.17 -3.70 -7.24
CA GLU A 207 22.84 -2.37 -7.24
C GLU A 207 23.55 -2.04 -8.56
N ASP A 208 23.92 -3.04 -9.35
CA ASP A 208 24.46 -2.88 -10.71
C ASP A 208 23.37 -2.61 -11.77
N GLY A 209 22.09 -2.68 -11.39
CA GLY A 209 20.94 -2.52 -12.26
C GLY A 209 20.50 -3.78 -12.99
N THR A 210 21.05 -4.96 -12.67
CA THR A 210 20.57 -6.25 -13.17
C THR A 210 19.26 -6.67 -12.51
N GLU A 211 18.50 -7.55 -13.18
CA GLU A 211 17.21 -8.07 -12.71
C GLU A 211 17.33 -9.54 -12.27
N THR A 212 17.39 -9.78 -10.95
CA THR A 212 17.50 -11.11 -10.35
C THR A 212 16.13 -11.62 -9.89
N ARG A 213 15.87 -12.93 -10.00
CA ARG A 213 14.62 -13.56 -9.54
C ARG A 213 14.74 -14.03 -8.10
N TRP A 214 14.11 -13.31 -7.19
CA TRP A 214 14.07 -13.64 -5.77
C TRP A 214 12.93 -14.60 -5.45
N THR A 215 13.29 -15.80 -5.01
CA THR A 215 12.35 -16.85 -4.56
C THR A 215 11.96 -16.67 -3.08
N GLY A 216 12.81 -16.01 -2.29
CA GLY A 216 12.71 -15.92 -0.83
C GLY A 216 13.07 -17.22 -0.13
N VAL A 217 14.11 -17.91 -0.60
CA VAL A 217 14.78 -19.00 0.14
C VAL A 217 15.59 -18.39 1.30
N ASP A 218 16.40 -17.36 1.03
CA ASP A 218 17.11 -16.57 2.05
C ASP A 218 16.19 -16.18 3.21
N LEU A 219 15.00 -15.63 2.93
CA LEU A 219 14.05 -15.20 3.94
C LEU A 219 13.54 -16.34 4.82
N ARG A 220 13.41 -17.58 4.31
CA ARG A 220 13.03 -18.73 5.14
C ARG A 220 14.15 -19.09 6.11
N GLU A 221 15.40 -19.10 5.66
CA GLU A 221 16.55 -19.36 6.55
C GLU A 221 16.83 -18.19 7.52
N ARG A 222 16.61 -16.93 7.12
CA ARG A 222 16.67 -15.77 8.04
C ARG A 222 15.61 -15.86 9.15
N VAL A 223 14.37 -16.24 8.80
CA VAL A 223 13.29 -16.48 9.77
C VAL A 223 13.66 -17.63 10.72
N ARG A 224 14.16 -18.75 10.18
CA ARG A 224 14.62 -19.92 10.94
C ARG A 224 15.75 -19.58 11.93
N PHE A 225 16.74 -18.81 11.48
CA PHE A 225 17.81 -18.29 12.34
C PHE A 225 17.23 -17.43 13.46
N ALA A 226 16.42 -16.42 13.13
CA ALA A 226 15.87 -15.49 14.11
C ALA A 226 14.98 -16.20 15.15
N GLN A 227 14.20 -17.21 14.74
CA GLN A 227 13.37 -18.06 15.60
C GLN A 227 14.15 -18.97 16.56
N THR A 228 15.45 -19.18 16.39
CA THR A 228 16.20 -20.22 17.13
C THR A 228 16.17 -19.98 18.64
N GLY A 229 15.43 -20.80 19.38
CA GLY A 229 15.26 -20.66 20.83
C GLY A 229 14.30 -19.56 21.29
N LEU A 230 13.40 -19.08 20.41
CA LEU A 230 12.27 -18.21 20.79
C LEU A 230 10.96 -19.01 20.76
N THR A 231 10.00 -18.68 21.62
CA THR A 231 8.65 -19.25 21.62
C THR A 231 7.65 -18.25 21.01
N LEU A 232 7.65 -18.14 19.68
CA LEU A 232 6.75 -17.23 18.95
C LEU A 232 5.35 -17.82 18.79
N ALA A 233 4.33 -16.95 18.78
CA ALA A 233 2.92 -17.35 18.61
C ALA A 233 2.56 -17.81 17.18
N ASP A 234 3.24 -17.29 16.15
CA ASP A 234 2.97 -17.62 14.75
C ASP A 234 4.02 -18.58 14.16
N THR A 235 3.60 -19.46 13.24
CA THR A 235 4.50 -20.41 12.56
C THR A 235 5.45 -19.71 11.57
N ALA A 236 6.57 -20.36 11.24
CA ALA A 236 7.54 -19.85 10.26
C ALA A 236 6.87 -19.42 8.94
N ASP A 237 5.97 -20.24 8.37
CA ASP A 237 5.24 -19.91 7.13
C ASP A 237 4.32 -18.70 7.27
N THR A 238 3.75 -18.49 8.46
CA THR A 238 2.88 -17.35 8.76
C THR A 238 3.71 -16.07 8.85
N ILE A 239 4.86 -16.14 9.54
CA ILE A 239 5.82 -15.04 9.63
C ILE A 239 6.37 -14.69 8.23
N VAL A 240 6.82 -15.66 7.44
CA VAL A 240 7.29 -15.45 6.05
C VAL A 240 6.22 -14.76 5.19
N ARG A 241 4.94 -15.12 5.37
CA ARG A 241 3.81 -14.49 4.66
C ARG A 241 3.60 -13.03 5.05
N GLU A 242 3.64 -12.71 6.34
CA GLU A 242 3.54 -11.32 6.83
C GLU A 242 4.75 -10.48 6.43
N LEU A 243 5.96 -11.04 6.48
CA LEU A 243 7.18 -10.36 6.01
C LEU A 243 7.13 -10.07 4.50
N ARG A 244 6.46 -10.92 3.71
CA ARG A 244 6.25 -10.72 2.26
C ARG A 244 5.09 -9.77 1.92
N ARG A 245 4.24 -9.38 2.88
CA ARG A 245 2.95 -8.69 2.63
C ARG A 245 3.06 -7.35 1.89
N SER A 246 4.18 -6.65 2.00
CA SER A 246 4.42 -5.35 1.35
C SER A 246 5.39 -5.39 0.17
N LEU A 247 5.83 -6.58 -0.28
CA LEU A 247 6.87 -6.72 -1.28
C LEU A 247 6.30 -6.72 -2.70
N THR A 248 6.99 -6.08 -3.64
CA THR A 248 6.52 -5.89 -5.01
C THR A 248 7.65 -6.14 -6.01
N SER A 249 7.35 -6.83 -7.11
CA SER A 249 8.29 -7.00 -8.22
C SER A 249 8.73 -5.65 -8.80
N GLY A 250 10.02 -5.53 -9.14
CA GLY A 250 10.64 -4.30 -9.64
C GLY A 250 11.22 -3.37 -8.55
N MET A 251 11.28 -3.81 -7.30
CA MET A 251 11.92 -3.08 -6.20
C MET A 251 13.44 -3.35 -6.12
N SER A 252 14.21 -2.47 -5.47
CA SER A 252 15.65 -2.71 -5.27
C SER A 252 15.93 -3.71 -4.14
N ARG A 253 17.10 -4.36 -4.14
CA ARG A 253 17.52 -5.22 -3.01
C ARG A 253 17.58 -4.48 -1.67
N ARG A 254 18.00 -3.21 -1.66
CA ARG A 254 18.04 -2.39 -0.44
C ARG A 254 16.62 -2.08 0.08
N ASP A 255 15.66 -1.87 -0.81
CA ASP A 255 14.25 -1.69 -0.43
C ASP A 255 13.61 -3.01 0.04
N LEU A 256 13.96 -4.14 -0.56
CA LEU A 256 13.53 -5.49 -0.18
C LEU A 256 13.92 -5.78 1.29
N GLN A 257 15.21 -5.66 1.60
CA GLN A 257 15.77 -5.73 2.94
C GLN A 257 15.05 -4.79 3.91
N ARG A 258 14.89 -3.52 3.53
CA ARG A 258 14.25 -2.48 4.36
C ARG A 258 12.79 -2.80 4.68
N LEU A 259 12.01 -3.28 3.72
CA LEU A 259 10.60 -3.63 3.95
C LEU A 259 10.47 -4.91 4.78
N ILE A 260 11.32 -5.92 4.58
CA ILE A 260 11.35 -7.13 5.43
C ILE A 260 11.61 -6.75 6.90
N VAL A 261 12.62 -5.92 7.17
CA VAL A 261 12.93 -5.45 8.54
C VAL A 261 11.81 -4.58 9.11
N LEU A 262 11.12 -3.76 8.30
CA LEU A 262 9.99 -2.95 8.74
C LEU A 262 8.77 -3.81 9.10
N ASN A 263 8.45 -4.82 8.28
CA ASN A 263 7.37 -5.77 8.54
C ASN A 263 7.67 -6.59 9.81
N ALA A 264 8.92 -7.04 10.01
CA ALA A 264 9.34 -7.73 11.23
C ALA A 264 9.15 -6.87 12.49
N LYS A 265 9.48 -5.56 12.42
CA LYS A 265 9.25 -4.63 13.53
C LYS A 265 7.76 -4.42 13.82
N SER A 266 6.87 -4.52 12.83
CA SER A 266 5.42 -4.44 13.06
C SER A 266 4.83 -5.63 13.82
N LEU A 267 5.56 -6.75 13.92
CA LEU A 267 5.15 -7.90 14.73
C LEU A 267 5.40 -7.69 16.23
N VAL A 268 6.22 -6.72 16.64
CA VAL A 268 6.49 -6.40 18.05
C VAL A 268 5.21 -5.97 18.80
N GLU A 269 4.26 -5.38 18.09
CA GLU A 269 2.93 -5.02 18.63
C GLU A 269 2.03 -6.25 18.92
N ARG A 270 2.45 -7.47 18.53
CA ARG A 270 1.75 -8.73 18.80
C ARG A 270 2.29 -9.46 20.03
N ASP A 271 3.61 -9.49 20.18
CA ASP A 271 4.32 -10.25 21.22
C ASP A 271 5.69 -9.62 21.50
N ALA A 272 6.10 -9.59 22.77
CA ALA A 272 7.40 -9.10 23.19
C ALA A 272 8.56 -9.88 22.55
N GLU A 273 8.42 -11.18 22.32
CA GLU A 273 9.45 -12.03 21.71
C GLU A 273 9.72 -11.68 20.24
N TYR A 274 8.79 -11.00 19.56
CA TYR A 274 9.07 -10.46 18.23
C TYR A 274 10.14 -9.36 18.24
N SER A 275 10.45 -8.76 19.40
CA SER A 275 11.59 -7.84 19.56
C SER A 275 12.93 -8.55 19.33
N HIS A 276 13.10 -9.71 19.95
CA HIS A 276 14.29 -10.56 19.78
C HIS A 276 14.36 -11.11 18.35
N PHE A 277 13.23 -11.55 17.79
CA PHE A 277 13.13 -11.99 16.41
C PHE A 277 13.54 -10.89 15.42
N ALA A 278 12.96 -9.69 15.51
CA ALA A 278 13.24 -8.59 14.58
C ALA A 278 14.68 -8.07 14.70
N GLY A 279 15.26 -8.08 15.91
CA GLY A 279 16.68 -7.79 16.13
C GLY A 279 17.60 -8.80 15.46
N ARG A 280 17.32 -10.11 15.59
CA ARG A 280 18.09 -11.18 14.95
C ARG A 280 17.91 -11.22 13.43
N LEU A 281 16.73 -10.88 12.92
CA LEU A 281 16.45 -10.77 11.49
C LEU A 281 17.23 -9.60 10.85
N LEU A 282 17.33 -8.46 11.55
CA LEU A 282 18.22 -7.38 11.12
C LEU A 282 19.70 -7.80 11.16
N LEU A 283 20.09 -8.59 12.16
CA LEU A 283 21.46 -9.05 12.36
C LEU A 283 21.97 -9.95 11.22
N THR A 284 21.13 -10.75 10.55
CA THR A 284 21.57 -11.55 9.38
C THR A 284 22.04 -10.68 8.22
N TYR A 285 21.37 -9.54 7.98
CA TYR A 285 21.80 -8.59 6.98
C TYR A 285 23.08 -7.85 7.38
N ILE A 286 23.23 -7.50 8.66
CA ILE A 286 24.49 -6.89 9.17
C ILE A 286 25.65 -7.87 8.99
N TYR A 287 25.44 -9.18 9.19
CA TYR A 287 26.48 -10.19 8.93
C TYR A 287 26.86 -10.28 7.44
N GLU A 288 25.89 -10.23 6.52
CA GLU A 288 26.18 -10.18 5.07
C GLU A 288 26.84 -8.88 4.62
N GLU A 289 26.60 -7.76 5.32
CA GLU A 289 27.24 -6.46 5.07
C GLU A 289 28.67 -6.36 5.66
N THR A 290 29.04 -7.22 6.62
CA THR A 290 30.30 -7.08 7.40
C THR A 290 31.22 -8.30 7.37
N LEU A 291 30.71 -9.49 7.06
CA LEU A 291 31.45 -10.75 6.98
C LEU A 291 31.44 -11.27 5.53
N ALA A 292 32.41 -12.12 5.18
CA ALA A 292 32.42 -12.82 3.89
C ALA A 292 31.43 -14.00 3.83
N TRP A 293 30.29 -13.91 4.54
CA TRP A 293 29.30 -14.97 4.76
C TRP A 293 27.97 -14.64 4.10
N ASP A 294 27.33 -15.63 3.48
CA ASP A 294 26.00 -15.52 2.87
C ASP A 294 25.07 -16.65 3.34
N ILE A 295 23.81 -16.31 3.64
CA ILE A 295 22.86 -17.26 4.25
C ILE A 295 22.35 -18.34 3.29
N GLU A 296 22.31 -18.12 1.97
CA GLU A 296 21.95 -19.15 0.99
C GLU A 296 23.16 -20.03 0.62
N ARG A 297 24.36 -19.44 0.55
CA ARG A 297 25.60 -20.12 0.12
C ARG A 297 26.25 -20.96 1.23
N ASP A 298 26.46 -20.36 2.41
CA ASP A 298 27.23 -20.97 3.50
C ASP A 298 26.34 -21.49 4.63
N GLY A 299 25.16 -20.88 4.78
CA GLY A 299 24.15 -21.26 5.76
C GLY A 299 24.53 -20.95 7.21
N ILE A 300 23.55 -21.14 8.10
CA ILE A 300 23.64 -20.80 9.53
C ILE A 300 24.80 -21.52 10.23
N ALA A 301 25.13 -22.74 9.80
CA ALA A 301 26.18 -23.55 10.42
C ALA A 301 27.61 -23.02 10.19
N ALA A 302 27.85 -22.24 9.14
CA ALA A 302 29.15 -21.65 8.83
C ALA A 302 29.42 -20.33 9.58
N LEU A 303 28.37 -19.65 10.08
CA LEU A 303 28.48 -18.36 10.75
C LEU A 303 29.49 -18.33 11.93
N PRO A 304 29.60 -19.35 12.79
CA PRO A 304 30.62 -19.39 13.85
C PRO A 304 32.07 -19.56 13.35
N ALA A 305 32.28 -19.85 12.06
CA ALA A 305 33.60 -19.76 11.42
C ALA A 305 33.86 -18.35 10.87
N ALA A 306 32.84 -17.68 10.32
CA ALA A 306 32.94 -16.30 9.83
C ALA A 306 33.17 -15.24 10.93
N HIS A 307 32.92 -15.57 12.19
CA HIS A 307 33.22 -14.73 13.37
C HIS A 307 34.67 -14.84 13.90
N ARG A 308 35.59 -15.50 13.20
CA ARG A 308 36.96 -15.79 13.68
C ARG A 308 38.05 -15.32 12.73
#